data_AF-K1UQS9-F1
#
_entry.id   AF-K1UQS9-F1
#
_cell.length_a   1.000
_cell.length_b   1.000
_cell.length_c   1.000
_cell.angle_alpha   90.00
_cell.angle_beta   90.00
_cell.angle_gamma   90.00
#
_symmetry.space_group_name_H-M   'P 1'
#
loop_
_entity.id
_entity.type
_entity.pdbx_description
1 polymer ?
#
loop_
_entity_poly.entity_id
_entity_poly.type
_entity_poly.pdbx_seq_one_letter_code
_entity_poly.pdbx_strand_id
1 'polypeptide(L)'
;MAADYHFTARQSTYLQLLQDPQYEELWAELLGGFAQGGGELMNPDSTRTPTGTLQWPLPVAGTITSQFGHRVDPITGEVSSHTGTDIACADGTPILAAADGTVTVANGLDSWGGSYGYYIQIDHGGGLETLYAHCSSICVATGQQVQAGQVIGYV
;
A
#
# COMPACT_ATOMS: atom_id res chain seq x y z
N MET A 1 -19.12 24.40 23.26
CA MET A 1 -20.08 24.06 22.19
C MET A 1 -19.69 22.70 21.67
N ALA A 2 -20.54 21.69 21.82
CA ALA A 2 -20.25 20.35 21.33
C ALA A 2 -20.17 20.40 19.80
N ALA A 3 -19.13 19.85 19.22
CA ALA A 3 -19.03 19.71 17.77
C ALA A 3 -20.10 18.70 17.33
N ASP A 4 -21.01 19.13 16.46
CA ASP A 4 -21.95 18.22 15.80
C ASP A 4 -21.15 17.36 14.83
N TYR A 5 -20.81 16.14 15.27
CA TYR A 5 -20.13 15.18 14.43
C TYR A 5 -21.13 14.57 13.45
N HIS A 6 -21.03 14.93 12.18
CA HIS A 6 -21.79 14.30 11.10
C HIS A 6 -21.06 13.06 10.62
N PHE A 7 -21.50 11.90 11.10
CA PHE A 7 -21.02 10.61 10.61
C PHE A 7 -21.73 10.22 9.31
N THR A 8 -20.97 9.72 8.34
CA THR A 8 -21.53 9.06 7.16
C THR A 8 -22.32 7.82 7.58
N ALA A 9 -23.24 7.35 6.72
CA ALA A 9 -24.02 6.14 6.99
C ALA A 9 -23.13 4.94 7.37
N ARG A 10 -21.99 4.77 6.68
CA ARG A 10 -21.01 3.71 6.96
C ARG A 10 -20.35 3.88 8.34
N GLN A 11 -19.96 5.10 8.72
CA GLN A 11 -19.38 5.37 10.04
C GLN A 11 -20.39 5.12 11.16
N SER A 12 -21.65 5.51 10.97
CA SER A 12 -22.73 5.22 11.91
C SER A 12 -22.97 3.71 12.08
N THR A 13 -22.89 2.93 10.99
CA THR A 13 -22.96 1.46 11.06
C THR A 13 -21.79 0.88 11.87
N TYR A 14 -20.56 1.35 11.66
CA TYR A 14 -19.42 0.90 12.47
C TYR A 14 -19.59 1.26 13.95
N LEU A 15 -20.07 2.45 14.27
CA LEU A 15 -20.33 2.87 15.65
C LEU A 15 -21.41 2.00 16.32
N GLN A 16 -22.44 1.59 15.58
CA GLN A 16 -23.46 0.66 16.07
C GLN A 16 -22.88 -0.74 16.31
N LEU A 17 -22.06 -1.25 15.40
CA LEU A 17 -21.39 -2.55 15.55
C LEU A 17 -20.39 -2.57 16.71
N LEU A 18 -19.75 -1.44 17.02
CA LEU A 18 -18.85 -1.29 18.17
C LEU A 18 -19.59 -1.25 19.51
N GLN A 19 -20.88 -0.89 19.50
CA GLN A 19 -21.72 -0.82 20.70
C GLN A 19 -22.52 -2.10 20.95
N ASP A 20 -22.53 -3.02 19.99
CA ASP A 20 -23.27 -4.27 20.08
C ASP A 20 -22.46 -5.31 20.88
N PRO A 21 -22.97 -5.76 22.05
CA PRO A 21 -22.26 -6.69 22.93
C PRO A 21 -21.90 -8.02 22.26
N GLN A 22 -22.63 -8.43 21.21
CA GLN A 22 -22.32 -9.69 20.53
C GLN A 22 -20.96 -9.68 19.82
N TYR A 23 -20.43 -8.49 19.51
CA TYR A 23 -19.14 -8.31 18.84
C TYR A 23 -18.04 -7.83 19.80
N GLU A 24 -18.32 -7.75 21.10
CA GLU A 24 -17.38 -7.23 22.10
C GLU A 24 -16.07 -8.04 22.12
N GLU A 25 -16.13 -9.37 22.01
CA GLU A 25 -14.93 -10.23 21.92
C GLU A 25 -14.17 -10.05 20.61
N LEU A 26 -14.89 -9.92 19.48
CA LEU A 26 -14.28 -9.71 18.16
C LEU A 26 -13.55 -8.36 18.11
N TRP A 27 -14.16 -7.32 18.68
CA TRP A 27 -13.54 -6.01 18.81
C TRP A 27 -12.45 -6.00 19.88
N ALA A 28 -12.57 -6.75 20.97
CA ALA A 28 -11.49 -6.90 21.95
C ALA A 28 -10.28 -7.66 21.38
N GLU A 29 -10.45 -8.52 20.38
CA GLU A 29 -9.35 -9.16 19.65
C GLU A 29 -8.74 -8.19 18.62
N LEU A 30 -9.58 -7.54 17.82
CA LEU A 30 -9.16 -6.61 16.77
C LEU A 30 -8.55 -5.31 17.34
N LEU A 31 -9.15 -4.78 18.39
CA LEU A 31 -8.69 -3.62 19.17
C LEU A 31 -7.84 -4.03 20.38
N GLY A 32 -7.65 -5.33 20.64
CA GLY A 32 -6.84 -5.84 21.75
C GLY A 32 -5.38 -5.43 21.67
N GLY A 33 -4.90 -5.13 20.46
CA GLY A 33 -3.62 -4.46 20.22
C GLY A 33 -3.58 -3.00 20.72
N PHE A 34 -4.74 -2.35 20.88
CA PHE A 34 -4.90 -1.00 21.42
C PHE A 34 -5.33 -0.99 22.90
N ALA A 35 -6.19 -1.92 23.33
CA ALA A 35 -6.77 -1.95 24.68
C ALA A 35 -5.75 -2.28 25.79
N GLN A 36 -4.67 -3.01 25.47
CA GLN A 36 -3.55 -3.20 26.39
C GLN A 36 -2.62 -1.97 26.50
N GLY A 37 -3.01 -0.81 25.94
CA GLY A 37 -2.31 0.45 26.14
C GLY A 37 -0.92 0.53 25.49
N GLY A 38 -0.58 -0.42 24.60
CA GLY A 38 0.65 -0.38 23.80
C GLY A 38 0.50 0.36 22.47
N GLY A 39 -0.73 0.71 22.08
CA GLY A 39 -0.99 1.48 20.87
C GLY A 39 -0.71 2.97 21.10
N GLU A 40 0.49 3.43 20.77
CA GLU A 40 0.78 4.86 20.73
C GLU A 40 -0.08 5.53 19.64
N LEU A 41 -0.74 6.64 19.99
CA LEU A 41 -1.28 7.56 18.99
C LEU A 41 -0.09 8.05 18.15
N MET A 42 0.02 7.55 16.93
CA MET A 42 1.10 7.96 16.03
C MET A 42 0.95 9.44 15.71
N ASN A 43 1.91 10.25 16.17
CA ASN A 43 2.09 11.59 15.64
C ASN A 43 2.28 11.46 14.11
N PRO A 44 1.54 12.22 13.28
CA PRO A 44 1.71 12.15 11.82
C PRO A 44 3.14 12.51 11.38
N ASP A 45 3.89 13.21 12.24
CA ASP A 45 5.26 13.67 12.01
C ASP A 45 6.34 12.80 12.71
N SER A 46 5.99 11.68 13.35
CA SER A 46 7.01 10.81 13.92
C SER A 46 7.75 10.04 12.82
N THR A 47 9.08 10.00 12.91
CA THR A 47 9.91 9.16 12.05
C THR A 47 9.55 7.70 12.32
N ARG A 48 8.68 7.12 11.50
CA ARG A 48 8.35 5.70 11.54
C ARG A 48 9.63 4.91 11.34
N THR A 49 10.08 4.19 12.37
CA THR A 49 11.02 3.09 12.17
C THR A 49 10.26 2.02 11.37
N PRO A 50 10.65 1.72 10.13
CA PRO A 50 9.94 0.72 9.33
C PRO A 50 10.03 -0.62 10.05
N THR A 51 8.88 -1.17 10.48
CA THR A 51 8.77 -2.53 11.04
C THR A 51 8.42 -3.57 9.97
N GLY A 52 8.21 -3.12 8.74
CA GLY A 52 7.88 -3.97 7.60
C GLY A 52 9.07 -4.85 7.18
N THR A 53 8.76 -6.02 6.64
CA THR A 53 9.72 -6.98 6.09
C THR A 53 10.09 -6.68 4.63
N LEU A 54 9.39 -5.74 4.00
CA LEU A 54 9.63 -5.31 2.63
C LEU A 54 10.87 -4.40 2.58
N GLN A 55 11.83 -4.76 1.75
CA GLN A 55 12.96 -3.88 1.46
C GLN A 55 12.58 -2.79 0.45
N TRP A 56 13.45 -1.80 0.34
CA TRP A 56 13.33 -0.75 -0.67
C TRP A 56 13.43 -1.33 -2.09
N PRO A 57 12.52 -1.00 -3.02
CA PRO A 57 12.42 -1.67 -4.33
C PRO A 57 13.41 -1.13 -5.37
N LEU A 58 14.34 -0.24 -4.99
CA LEU A 58 15.35 0.32 -5.88
C LEU A 58 16.75 0.11 -5.29
N PRO A 59 17.79 -0.06 -6.12
CA PRO A 59 19.18 -0.12 -5.64
C PRO A 59 19.74 1.25 -5.22
N VAL A 60 18.95 2.32 -5.41
CA VAL A 60 19.32 3.71 -5.11
C VAL A 60 18.31 4.33 -4.14
N ALA A 61 18.74 5.38 -3.45
CA ALA A 61 17.82 6.26 -2.72
C ALA A 61 16.93 6.99 -3.72
N GLY A 62 15.72 6.47 -3.95
CA GLY A 62 14.69 7.13 -4.74
C GLY A 62 14.01 8.23 -3.94
N THR A 63 13.42 9.22 -4.62
CA THR A 63 12.66 10.29 -3.96
C THR A 63 11.17 9.96 -4.04
N ILE A 64 10.49 9.87 -2.90
CA ILE A 64 9.03 9.76 -2.89
C ILE A 64 8.44 11.09 -3.36
N THR A 65 7.89 11.11 -4.56
CA THR A 65 7.21 12.30 -5.12
C THR A 65 5.74 12.32 -4.76
N SER A 66 5.18 11.15 -4.43
CA SER A 66 3.75 10.95 -4.28
C SER A 66 3.49 9.84 -3.27
N GLN A 67 2.96 10.17 -2.09
CA GLN A 67 2.61 9.15 -1.09
C GLN A 67 1.28 8.46 -1.40
N PHE A 68 1.09 7.28 -0.83
CA PHE A 68 -0.19 6.59 -0.73
C PHE A 68 -1.23 7.41 0.04
N GLY A 69 -2.49 7.27 -0.36
CA GLY A 69 -3.65 7.77 0.39
C GLY A 69 -4.44 8.86 -0.32
N HIS A 70 -5.38 9.43 0.43
CA HIS A 70 -6.30 10.45 -0.07
C HIS A 70 -5.63 11.82 -0.20
N ARG A 71 -5.98 12.51 -1.28
CA ARG A 71 -5.62 13.90 -1.52
C ARG A 71 -6.90 14.68 -1.74
N VAL A 72 -7.06 15.76 -0.98
CA VAL A 72 -8.14 16.71 -1.18
C VAL A 72 -7.58 17.80 -2.07
N ASP A 73 -8.17 17.98 -3.25
CA ASP A 73 -7.87 19.14 -4.08
C ASP A 73 -8.28 20.42 -3.31
N PRO A 74 -7.35 21.37 -3.09
CA PRO A 74 -7.62 22.54 -2.25
C PRO A 74 -8.57 23.56 -2.89
N ILE A 75 -8.87 23.43 -4.19
CA ILE A 75 -9.70 24.37 -4.96
C ILE A 75 -11.07 23.74 -5.25
N THR A 76 -11.13 22.47 -5.67
CA THR A 76 -12.38 21.80 -6.05
C THR A 76 -13.00 20.99 -4.92
N GLY A 77 -12.21 20.64 -3.89
CA GLY A 77 -12.65 19.77 -2.80
C GLY A 77 -12.79 18.30 -3.21
N GLU A 78 -12.41 17.94 -4.43
CA GLU A 78 -12.44 16.56 -4.90
C GLU A 78 -11.41 15.71 -4.17
N VAL A 79 -11.82 14.49 -3.82
CA VAL A 79 -10.94 13.51 -3.18
C VAL A 79 -10.40 12.59 -4.25
N SER A 80 -9.12 12.74 -4.58
CA SER A 80 -8.37 11.74 -5.35
C SER A 80 -7.73 10.75 -4.39
N SER A 81 -7.66 9.48 -4.77
CA SER A 81 -7.02 8.44 -3.97
C SER A 81 -5.84 7.85 -4.75
N HIS A 82 -4.65 7.90 -4.15
CA HIS A 82 -3.48 7.25 -4.70
C HIS A 82 -3.29 5.89 -4.02
N THR A 83 -3.46 4.81 -4.78
CA THR A 83 -3.38 3.42 -4.29
C THR A 83 -1.96 2.86 -4.24
N GLY A 84 -0.95 3.69 -4.52
CA GLY A 84 0.46 3.33 -4.47
C GLY A 84 1.33 4.45 -3.91
N THR A 85 2.65 4.32 -4.03
CA THR A 85 3.62 5.38 -3.72
C THR A 85 4.53 5.55 -4.92
N ASP A 86 4.63 6.78 -5.45
CA ASP A 86 5.50 7.05 -6.59
C ASP A 86 6.89 7.40 -6.09
N ILE A 87 7.87 6.70 -6.63
CA ILE A 87 9.28 6.85 -6.31
C ILE A 87 10.00 7.30 -7.57
N ALA A 88 10.39 8.57 -7.62
CA ALA A 88 11.17 9.09 -8.73
C ALA A 88 12.60 8.53 -8.71
N CYS A 89 13.02 8.03 -9.86
CA CYS A 89 14.39 7.61 -10.16
C CYS A 89 14.66 7.76 -11.67
N ALA A 90 15.90 7.52 -12.09
CA ALA A 90 16.29 7.65 -13.50
C ALA A 90 15.68 6.51 -14.34
N ASP A 91 15.37 6.81 -15.60
CA ASP A 91 14.97 5.81 -16.61
C ASP A 91 16.00 4.66 -16.68
N GLY A 92 15.52 3.43 -16.78
CA GLY A 92 16.37 2.23 -16.79
C GLY A 92 16.93 1.84 -15.41
N THR A 93 16.50 2.46 -14.32
CA THR A 93 16.87 2.01 -12.96
C THR A 93 16.29 0.60 -12.72
N PRO A 94 17.09 -0.36 -12.20
CA PRO A 94 16.57 -1.69 -11.87
C PRO A 94 15.47 -1.62 -10.80
N ILE A 95 14.40 -2.39 -11.01
CA ILE A 95 13.34 -2.63 -10.03
C ILE A 95 13.63 -3.95 -9.34
N LEU A 96 13.66 -3.92 -8.00
CA LEU A 96 13.97 -5.06 -7.14
C LEU A 96 12.69 -5.59 -6.48
N ALA A 97 12.55 -6.91 -6.38
CA ALA A 97 11.50 -7.51 -5.57
C ALA A 97 11.68 -7.11 -4.10
N ALA A 98 10.64 -6.55 -3.48
CA ALA A 98 10.67 -6.09 -2.10
C ALA A 98 10.69 -7.24 -1.07
N ALA A 99 10.28 -8.44 -1.46
CA ALA A 99 10.36 -9.66 -0.66
C ALA A 99 10.33 -10.91 -1.56
N ASP A 100 10.63 -12.07 -0.97
CA ASP A 100 10.48 -13.38 -1.62
C ASP A 100 9.01 -13.61 -2.01
N GLY A 101 8.76 -14.23 -3.17
CA GLY A 101 7.38 -14.50 -3.58
C GLY A 101 7.26 -15.17 -4.94
N THR A 102 6.01 -15.28 -5.40
CA THR A 102 5.66 -15.78 -6.73
C THR A 102 5.04 -14.67 -7.56
N VAL A 103 5.56 -14.45 -8.76
CA VAL A 103 5.00 -13.48 -9.72
C VAL A 103 3.62 -13.95 -10.15
N THR A 104 2.58 -13.23 -9.77
CA THR A 104 1.18 -13.52 -10.16
C THR A 104 0.82 -12.82 -11.46
N VAL A 105 1.45 -11.68 -11.76
CA VAL A 105 1.29 -10.95 -13.01
C VAL A 105 2.63 -10.43 -13.52
N ALA A 106 2.91 -10.68 -14.80
CA ALA A 106 3.97 -10.02 -15.57
C ALA A 106 3.34 -9.43 -16.85
N ASN A 107 2.74 -8.25 -16.72
CA ASN A 107 1.98 -7.66 -17.83
C ASN A 107 2.89 -6.82 -18.74
N GLY A 108 3.36 -7.43 -19.82
CA GLY A 108 4.12 -6.75 -20.88
C GLY A 108 3.25 -6.17 -22.00
N LEU A 109 1.93 -6.13 -21.84
CA LEU A 109 1.01 -5.57 -22.82
C LEU A 109 0.33 -4.35 -22.23
N ASP A 110 0.48 -3.20 -22.89
CA ASP A 110 -0.38 -2.05 -22.65
C ASP A 110 -1.74 -2.29 -23.33
N SER A 111 -2.52 -3.19 -22.72
CA SER A 111 -3.87 -3.49 -23.20
C SER A 111 -4.79 -2.34 -22.82
N TRP A 112 -4.74 -1.27 -23.62
CA TRP A 112 -5.70 -0.16 -23.77
C TRP A 112 -6.61 0.10 -22.55
N GLY A 113 -6.06 0.79 -21.54
CA GLY A 113 -6.86 1.49 -20.52
C GLY A 113 -6.41 1.36 -19.07
N GLY A 114 -5.40 0.54 -18.76
CA GLY A 114 -4.86 0.42 -17.41
C GLY A 114 -3.86 1.55 -17.11
N SER A 115 -4.09 2.33 -16.04
CA SER A 115 -3.19 3.43 -15.64
C SER A 115 -1.78 2.97 -15.28
N TYR A 116 -1.54 1.67 -15.09
CA TYR A 116 -0.25 1.12 -14.66
C TYR A 116 0.74 0.82 -15.79
N GLY A 117 0.33 0.76 -17.06
CA GLY A 117 1.21 0.37 -18.17
C GLY A 117 1.78 -1.04 -18.00
N TYR A 118 3.08 -1.23 -18.25
CA TYR A 118 3.75 -2.48 -17.90
C TYR A 118 3.91 -2.58 -16.39
N TYR A 119 3.48 -3.70 -15.83
CA TYR A 119 3.52 -3.88 -14.39
C TYR A 119 3.77 -5.34 -13.99
N ILE A 120 4.28 -5.49 -12.77
CA ILE A 120 4.57 -6.77 -12.15
C ILE A 120 3.80 -6.83 -10.84
N GLN A 121 3.17 -7.97 -10.54
CA GLN A 121 2.57 -8.25 -9.25
C GLN A 121 3.19 -9.52 -8.66
N ILE A 122 3.52 -9.47 -7.37
CA ILE A 122 4.13 -10.59 -6.64
C ILE A 122 3.29 -10.88 -5.41
N ASP A 123 2.90 -12.14 -5.24
CA ASP A 123 2.32 -12.68 -4.00
C ASP A 123 3.46 -13.19 -3.09
N HIS A 124 3.48 -12.67 -1.86
CA HIS A 124 4.46 -13.01 -0.83
C HIS A 124 3.90 -14.00 0.20
N GLY A 125 2.66 -14.44 0.04
CA GLY A 125 1.92 -15.25 1.00
C GLY A 125 1.27 -14.41 2.11
N GLY A 126 0.38 -15.04 2.87
CA GLY A 126 -0.30 -14.38 4.00
C GLY A 126 -1.21 -13.21 3.62
N GLY A 127 -1.62 -13.12 2.35
CA GLY A 127 -2.42 -12.02 1.82
C GLY A 127 -1.63 -10.72 1.53
N LEU A 128 -0.29 -10.78 1.56
CA LEU A 128 0.58 -9.66 1.21
C LEU A 128 1.01 -9.74 -0.25
N GLU A 129 0.72 -8.69 -1.02
CA GLU A 129 1.14 -8.55 -2.41
C GLU A 129 1.86 -7.22 -2.63
N THR A 130 2.80 -7.22 -3.57
CA THR A 130 3.39 -5.98 -4.08
C THR A 130 3.10 -5.81 -5.57
N LEU A 131 2.89 -4.58 -6.00
CA LEU A 131 2.67 -4.21 -7.40
C LEU A 131 3.68 -3.12 -7.80
N TYR A 132 4.35 -3.33 -8.93
CA TYR A 132 5.33 -2.42 -9.51
C TYR A 132 4.80 -1.97 -10.86
N ALA A 133 4.38 -0.72 -10.95
CA ALA A 133 3.78 -0.13 -12.15
C ALA A 133 4.79 0.73 -12.93
N HIS A 134 4.40 1.09 -14.15
CA HIS A 134 5.16 1.99 -15.03
C HIS A 134 6.56 1.49 -15.38
N CYS A 135 6.74 0.18 -15.50
CA CYS A 135 8.01 -0.40 -15.90
C CYS A 135 8.32 -0.08 -17.37
N SER A 136 9.54 0.30 -17.70
CA SER A 136 10.02 0.33 -19.10
C SER A 136 10.20 -1.08 -19.67
N SER A 137 10.52 -2.06 -18.82
CA SER A 137 10.65 -3.46 -19.22
C SER A 137 10.48 -4.44 -18.06
N ILE A 138 10.15 -5.69 -18.38
CA ILE A 138 9.89 -6.77 -17.43
C ILE A 138 10.89 -7.92 -17.68
N CYS A 139 11.49 -8.42 -16.60
CA CYS A 139 12.52 -9.46 -16.62
C CYS A 139 12.04 -10.82 -16.07
N VAL A 140 10.77 -10.90 -15.66
CA VAL A 140 10.18 -12.09 -15.03
C VAL A 140 8.91 -12.53 -15.75
N ALA A 141 8.49 -13.77 -15.53
CA ALA A 141 7.24 -14.31 -16.08
C ALA A 141 6.25 -14.67 -14.96
N THR A 142 4.95 -14.66 -15.27
CA THR A 142 3.92 -15.18 -14.37
C THR A 142 4.24 -16.64 -13.97
N GLY A 143 4.12 -16.93 -12.67
CA GLY A 143 4.46 -18.21 -12.06
C GLY A 143 5.92 -18.33 -11.62
N GLN A 144 6.78 -17.36 -11.95
CA GLN A 144 8.19 -17.38 -11.55
C GLN A 144 8.34 -17.06 -10.06
N GLN A 145 9.18 -17.83 -9.36
CA GLN A 145 9.61 -17.52 -8.00
C GLN A 145 10.74 -16.49 -8.04
N VAL A 146 10.67 -15.51 -7.14
CA VAL A 146 11.67 -14.46 -7.00
C VAL A 146 12.11 -14.31 -5.55
N GLN A 147 13.35 -13.88 -5.36
CA GLN A 147 13.90 -13.57 -4.04
C GLN A 147 13.92 -12.06 -3.81
N ALA A 148 13.85 -11.65 -2.54
CA ALA A 148 14.10 -10.27 -2.15
C ALA A 148 15.43 -9.79 -2.75
N GLY A 149 15.37 -8.74 -3.56
CA GLY A 149 16.55 -8.08 -4.15
C GLY A 149 16.86 -8.54 -5.55
N GLN A 150 16.13 -9.54 -6.04
CA GLN A 150 16.18 -9.94 -7.42
C GLN A 150 15.64 -8.82 -8.32
N VAL A 151 16.36 -8.54 -9.41
CA VAL A 151 15.89 -7.64 -10.47
C VAL A 151 14.71 -8.28 -11.18
N ILE A 152 13.58 -7.59 -11.17
CA ILE A 152 12.31 -8.05 -11.78
C ILE A 152 11.91 -7.25 -13.02
N GLY A 153 12.46 -6.04 -13.17
CA GLY A 153 12.19 -5.15 -14.30
C GLY A 153 13.03 -3.90 -14.21
N TYR A 154 12.67 -2.90 -15.02
CA TYR A 154 13.32 -1.60 -15.04
C TYR A 154 12.26 -0.50 -15.09
N VAL A 155 12.58 0.65 -14.49
CA VAL A 155 11.79 1.88 -14.62
C VAL A 155 11.84 2.39 -16.03
#